data_AF-A0A524DAH3-F1
#
_entry.id   AF-A0A524DAH3-F1
#
_cell.length_a   1.000
_cell.length_b   1.000
_cell.length_c   1.000
_cell.angle_alpha   90.00
_cell.angle_beta   90.00
_cell.angle_gamma   90.00
#
_symmetry.space_group_name_H-M   'P 1'
#
loop_
_entity.id
_entity.type
_entity.pdbx_description
1 polymer ?
#
loop_
_entity_poly.entity_id
_entity_poly.type
_entity_poly.pdbx_seq_one_letter_code
_entity_poly.pdbx_strand_id
1 'polypeptide(L)'
;MSDLLDILLIQQDKTGLNLLEYRQKNTKLKTEHSDIFSGFLKAIQNISKELDIGFPVLISTEGVKGHNCIIVHNPPVNIILLVDHDDPIDLWREQGKEIAGRFLEQFGSLVNAYDVSKYMEFIPVLKEMCQFHGYCE
;
A
#
# COMPACT_ATOMS: atom_id res chain seq x y z
N MET A 1 18.15 12.79 3.72
CA MET A 1 17.15 12.15 2.84
C MET A 1 16.12 11.57 3.76
N SER A 2 14.89 12.06 3.68
CA SER A 2 13.78 11.50 4.44
C SER A 2 13.28 10.27 3.67
N ASP A 3 13.33 9.09 4.28
CA ASP A 3 12.65 7.90 3.76
C ASP A 3 11.15 8.20 3.80
N LEU A 4 10.53 8.49 2.65
CA LEU A 4 9.19 9.07 2.61
C LEU A 4 8.20 8.14 1.93
N LEU A 5 7.25 7.62 2.72
CA LEU A 5 6.07 6.95 2.21
C LEU A 5 5.15 7.96 1.52
N ASP A 6 5.05 7.90 0.20
CA ASP A 6 4.13 8.77 -0.55
C ASP A 6 2.67 8.34 -0.39
N ILE A 7 2.41 7.06 -0.67
CA ILE A 7 1.07 6.48 -0.69
C ILE A 7 1.09 5.10 -0.05
N LEU A 8 0.09 4.85 0.79
CA LEU A 8 -0.26 3.52 1.28
C LEU A 8 -1.68 3.18 0.84
N LEU A 9 -1.84 2.02 0.21
CA LEU A 9 -3.13 1.42 -0.10
C LEU A 9 -3.30 0.13 0.68
N ILE A 10 -4.47 -0.07 1.25
CA ILE A 10 -4.92 -1.37 1.75
C ILE A 10 -5.96 -1.87 0.75
N GLN A 11 -5.71 -3.01 0.12
CA GLN A 11 -6.57 -3.63 -0.87
C GLN A 11 -7.13 -4.95 -0.37
N GLN A 12 -8.34 -5.31 -0.78
CA GLN A 12 -8.82 -6.68 -0.64
C GLN A 12 -8.15 -7.58 -1.67
N ASP A 13 -7.57 -8.70 -1.24
CA ASP A 13 -6.76 -9.59 -2.07
C ASP A 13 -7.52 -10.20 -3.27
N LYS A 14 -8.79 -10.56 -3.08
CA LYS A 14 -9.61 -11.26 -4.09
C LYS A 14 -10.08 -10.36 -5.22
N THR A 15 -10.41 -9.10 -4.92
CA THR A 15 -11.07 -8.18 -5.87
C THR A 15 -10.15 -7.06 -6.35
N GLY A 16 -9.05 -6.81 -5.61
CA GLY A 16 -8.18 -5.66 -5.81
C GLY A 16 -8.86 -4.33 -5.44
N LEU A 17 -9.99 -4.34 -4.75
CA LEU A 17 -10.67 -3.11 -4.34
C LEU A 17 -9.90 -2.44 -3.20
N ASN A 18 -9.66 -1.14 -3.35
CA ASN A 18 -9.08 -0.31 -2.30
C ASN A 18 -10.07 -0.21 -1.13
N LEU A 19 -9.61 -0.62 0.05
CA LEU A 19 -10.32 -0.52 1.32
C LEU A 19 -9.98 0.79 2.02
N LEU A 20 -8.71 1.21 1.89
CA LEU A 20 -8.18 2.43 2.46
C LEU A 20 -7.07 2.98 1.58
N GLU A 21 -7.03 4.30 1.45
CA GLU A 21 -5.92 5.04 0.88
C GLU A 21 -5.45 6.07 1.91
N TYR A 22 -4.15 6.05 2.21
CA TYR A 22 -3.48 7.03 3.03
C TYR A 22 -2.38 7.71 2.21
N ARG A 23 -2.33 9.04 2.31
CA ARG A 23 -1.34 9.89 1.65
C ARG A 23 -0.68 10.77 2.68
N GLN A 24 0.64 10.91 2.55
CA GLN A 24 1.34 11.96 3.29
C GLN A 24 0.96 13.35 2.77
N LYS A 25 0.99 14.36 3.65
CA LYS A 25 0.65 15.74 3.30
C LYS A 25 1.52 16.32 2.17
N ASN A 26 2.76 15.85 2.09
CA ASN A 26 3.76 16.37 1.16
C ASN A 26 3.87 15.54 -0.13
N THR A 27 3.01 14.51 -0.31
CA THR A 27 3.07 13.70 -1.54
C THR A 27 2.77 14.56 -2.76
N LYS A 28 3.59 14.39 -3.82
CA LYS A 28 3.43 15.12 -5.09
C LYS A 28 2.43 14.43 -6.02
N LEU A 29 1.97 13.24 -5.67
CA LEU A 29 0.98 12.49 -6.43
C LEU A 29 -0.42 13.01 -6.10
N LYS A 30 -1.14 13.43 -7.13
CA LYS A 30 -2.53 13.88 -7.00
C LYS A 30 -3.49 12.70 -6.84
N THR A 31 -4.68 12.98 -6.30
CA THR A 31 -5.74 11.98 -6.08
C THR A 31 -6.17 11.30 -7.39
N GLU A 32 -6.26 12.06 -8.48
CA GLU A 32 -6.56 11.55 -9.83
C GLU A 32 -5.56 10.50 -10.34
N HIS A 33 -4.34 10.46 -9.80
CA HIS A 33 -3.34 9.45 -10.15
C HIS A 33 -3.53 8.14 -9.38
N SER A 34 -4.29 8.12 -8.27
CA SER A 34 -4.55 6.88 -7.53
C SER A 34 -5.40 5.90 -8.29
N ASP A 35 -6.43 6.39 -8.99
CA ASP A 35 -7.32 5.52 -9.77
C ASP A 35 -6.54 4.84 -10.90
N ILE A 36 -5.64 5.61 -11.55
CA ILE A 36 -4.73 5.10 -12.58
C ILE A 36 -3.79 4.04 -11.97
N PHE A 37 -3.18 4.35 -10.82
CA PHE A 37 -2.24 3.45 -10.15
C PHE A 37 -2.90 2.15 -9.66
N SER A 38 -4.08 2.26 -9.06
CA SER A 38 -4.89 1.12 -8.61
C SER A 38 -5.33 0.24 -9.80
N GLY A 39 -5.77 0.87 -10.89
CA GLY A 39 -6.10 0.18 -12.14
C GLY A 39 -4.91 -0.57 -12.74
N PHE A 40 -3.73 0.05 -12.75
CA PHE A 40 -2.48 -0.55 -13.21
C PHE A 40 -2.08 -1.76 -12.35
N LEU A 41 -2.12 -1.63 -11.02
CA LEU A 41 -1.80 -2.72 -10.10
C LEU A 41 -2.73 -3.92 -10.30
N LYS A 42 -4.04 -3.65 -10.42
CA LYS A 42 -5.04 -4.68 -10.69
C LYS A 42 -4.77 -5.40 -12.02
N ALA A 43 -4.38 -4.67 -13.06
CA ALA A 43 -4.03 -5.27 -14.34
C ALA A 43 -2.84 -6.22 -14.21
N ILE A 44 -1.76 -5.81 -13.53
CA ILE A 44 -0.57 -6.66 -13.33
C ILE A 44 -0.90 -7.89 -12.48
N GLN A 45 -1.67 -7.72 -11.40
CA GLN A 45 -2.09 -8.84 -10.54
C GLN A 45 -2.94 -9.85 -11.33
N ASN A 46 -3.88 -9.38 -12.16
CA ASN A 46 -4.68 -10.24 -13.00
C ASN A 46 -3.83 -10.98 -14.03
N ILE A 47 -2.93 -10.29 -14.73
CA ILE A 47 -2.02 -10.93 -15.70
C ILE A 47 -1.17 -12.00 -15.00
N SER A 48 -0.63 -11.71 -13.82
CA SER A 48 0.20 -12.65 -13.07
C SER A 48 -0.58 -13.92 -12.69
N LYS A 49 -1.85 -13.75 -12.32
CA LYS A 49 -2.76 -14.87 -12.03
C LYS A 49 -3.11 -15.69 -13.27
N GLU A 50 -3.47 -15.04 -14.38
CA GLU A 50 -3.82 -15.72 -15.63
C GLU A 50 -2.64 -16.50 -16.22
N LEU A 51 -1.42 -15.99 -16.05
CA LEU A 51 -0.19 -16.64 -16.50
C LEU A 51 0.38 -17.67 -15.51
N ASP A 52 -0.18 -17.77 -14.30
CA ASP A 52 0.31 -18.62 -13.19
C ASP A 52 1.80 -18.42 -12.86
N ILE A 53 2.24 -17.16 -12.80
CA ILE A 53 3.65 -16.78 -12.56
C ILE A 53 3.92 -16.26 -11.14
N GLY A 54 2.99 -16.52 -10.22
CA GLY A 54 3.03 -16.00 -8.85
C GLY A 54 2.42 -14.60 -8.73
N PHE A 55 2.92 -13.81 -7.78
CA PHE A 55 2.36 -12.50 -7.43
C PHE A 55 3.42 -11.40 -7.54
N PRO A 56 3.06 -10.20 -8.03
CA PRO A 56 3.97 -9.07 -8.01
C PRO A 56 4.23 -8.66 -6.55
N VAL A 57 5.50 -8.58 -6.17
CA VAL A 57 5.94 -8.14 -4.83
C VAL A 57 6.68 -6.81 -4.84
N LEU A 58 7.17 -6.38 -6.01
CA LEU A 58 7.90 -5.14 -6.21
C LEU A 58 7.73 -4.68 -7.67
N ILE A 59 7.45 -3.40 -7.86
CA ILE A 59 7.50 -2.72 -9.17
C ILE A 59 8.35 -1.46 -8.97
N SER A 60 9.46 -1.36 -9.70
CA SER A 60 10.38 -0.23 -9.58
C SER A 60 10.38 0.59 -10.86
N THR A 61 10.47 1.91 -10.70
CA THR A 61 10.68 2.86 -11.79
C THR A 61 11.98 3.61 -11.58
N GLU A 62 12.65 3.98 -12.68
CA GLU A 62 13.95 4.66 -12.65
C GLU A 62 13.82 6.14 -13.05
N GLY A 63 14.85 6.93 -12.72
CA GLY A 63 14.97 8.36 -13.05
C GLY A 63 14.83 9.27 -11.82
N VAL A 64 14.88 10.59 -12.04
CA VAL A 64 14.87 11.61 -10.96
C VAL A 64 13.59 11.56 -10.10
N LYS A 65 12.54 10.91 -10.61
CA LYS A 65 11.27 10.66 -9.91
C LYS A 65 10.97 9.16 -9.83
N GLY A 66 12.01 8.34 -9.75
CA GLY A 66 11.85 6.90 -9.57
C GLY A 66 11.21 6.59 -8.23
N HIS A 67 10.38 5.56 -8.19
CA HIS A 67 9.71 5.07 -6.99
C HIS A 67 9.73 3.54 -6.99
N ASN A 68 9.66 2.99 -5.78
CA ASN A 68 9.39 1.58 -5.56
C ASN A 68 7.95 1.41 -5.08
N CYS A 69 7.19 0.58 -5.79
CA CYS A 69 5.91 0.07 -5.35
C CYS A 69 6.12 -1.32 -4.74
N ILE A 70 5.99 -1.40 -3.42
CA ILE A 70 6.17 -2.62 -2.64
C ILE A 70 4.80 -3.20 -2.33
N ILE A 71 4.59 -4.47 -2.67
CA ILE A 71 3.31 -5.16 -2.50
C ILE A 71 3.51 -6.28 -1.48
N VAL A 72 2.89 -6.13 -0.32
CA VAL A 72 2.87 -7.12 0.76
C VAL A 72 1.55 -7.86 0.73
N HIS A 73 1.60 -9.12 0.29
CA HIS A 73 0.44 -10.00 0.30
C HIS A 73 0.25 -10.61 1.71
N ASN A 74 -0.88 -10.30 2.35
CA ASN A 74 -1.21 -10.79 3.69
C ASN A 74 -2.73 -11.05 3.81
N PRO A 75 -3.21 -12.18 3.27
CA PRO A 75 -4.65 -12.48 3.16
C PRO A 75 -5.44 -12.20 4.44
N PRO A 76 -6.62 -11.58 4.34
CA PRO A 76 -7.39 -11.26 3.13
C PRO A 76 -7.05 -9.90 2.47
N VAL A 77 -5.93 -9.28 2.84
CA VAL A 77 -5.55 -7.95 2.34
C VAL A 77 -4.19 -7.94 1.65
N ASN A 78 -4.00 -6.95 0.80
CA ASN A 78 -2.68 -6.54 0.32
C ASN A 78 -2.37 -5.16 0.89
N ILE A 79 -1.14 -4.96 1.33
CA ILE A 79 -0.61 -3.63 1.65
C ILE A 79 0.29 -3.22 0.50
N ILE A 80 0.00 -2.05 -0.08
CA ILE A 80 0.76 -1.49 -1.19
C ILE A 80 1.36 -0.18 -0.73
N LEU A 81 2.67 -0.10 -0.81
CA LEU A 81 3.45 1.05 -0.37
C LEU A 81 4.15 1.63 -1.59
N LEU A 82 3.99 2.93 -1.82
CA LEU A 82 4.76 3.68 -2.79
C LEU A 82 5.75 4.56 -2.05
N VAL A 83 7.03 4.32 -2.30
CA VAL A 83 8.16 4.96 -1.61
C VAL A 83 9.19 5.43 -2.63
N ASP A 84 10.08 6.32 -2.22
CA ASP A 84 11.16 6.81 -3.09
C ASP A 84 12.07 5.65 -3.57
N HIS A 85 12.73 5.84 -4.71
CA HIS A 85 13.59 4.81 -5.30
C HIS A 85 14.73 4.35 -4.38
N ASP A 86 15.28 5.27 -3.58
CA ASP A 86 16.45 5.02 -2.74
C ASP A 86 16.07 4.44 -1.36
N ASP A 87 14.77 4.31 -1.07
CA ASP A 87 14.28 3.84 0.22
C ASP A 87 14.58 2.35 0.44
N PRO A 88 14.89 1.93 1.68
CA PRO A 88 15.19 0.54 2.00
C PRO A 88 13.95 -0.36 1.85
N ILE A 89 13.91 -1.11 0.75
CA ILE A 89 12.78 -1.99 0.38
C ILE A 89 12.44 -3.01 1.48
N ASP A 90 13.45 -3.65 2.07
CA ASP A 90 13.22 -4.70 3.08
C ASP A 90 12.60 -4.13 4.35
N LEU A 91 13.01 -2.94 4.78
CA LEU A 91 12.42 -2.23 5.92
C LEU A 91 10.93 -1.96 5.66
N TRP A 92 10.62 -1.38 4.50
CA TRP A 92 9.25 -1.08 4.11
C TRP A 92 8.38 -2.32 3.94
N ARG A 93 8.97 -3.44 3.49
CA ARG A 93 8.26 -4.72 3.43
C ARG A 93 7.85 -5.23 4.81
N GLU A 94 8.73 -5.15 5.80
CA GLU A 94 8.39 -5.52 7.19
C GLU A 94 7.34 -4.58 7.78
N GLN A 95 7.44 -3.28 7.49
CA GLN A 95 6.41 -2.31 7.90
C GLN A 95 5.05 -2.63 7.27
N GLY A 96 5.01 -2.98 5.99
CA GLY A 96 3.79 -3.42 5.33
C GLY A 96 3.15 -4.64 6.00
N LYS A 97 3.95 -5.58 6.52
CA LYS A 97 3.43 -6.72 7.30
C LYS A 97 2.85 -6.27 8.64
N GLU A 98 3.52 -5.36 9.36
CA GLU A 98 3.00 -4.83 10.62
C GLU A 98 1.67 -4.09 10.41
N ILE A 99 1.59 -3.25 9.37
CA ILE A 99 0.37 -2.53 8.97
C ILE A 99 -0.76 -3.53 8.71
N ALA A 100 -0.48 -4.60 7.95
CA ALA A 100 -1.48 -5.64 7.68
C ALA A 100 -1.97 -6.30 8.97
N GLY A 101 -1.06 -6.64 9.88
CA GLY A 101 -1.37 -7.22 11.18
C GLY A 101 -2.33 -6.35 11.98
N ARG A 102 -1.97 -5.07 12.18
CA ARG A 102 -2.80 -4.14 12.96
C ARG A 102 -4.16 -3.86 12.31
N PHE A 103 -4.21 -3.80 10.98
CA PHE A 103 -5.47 -3.64 10.26
C PHE A 103 -6.41 -4.81 10.54
N LEU A 104 -5.90 -6.04 10.47
CA LEU A 104 -6.68 -7.25 10.72
C LEU A 104 -7.02 -7.45 12.20
N GLU A 105 -6.18 -6.97 13.13
CA GLU A 105 -6.52 -6.92 14.55
C GLU A 105 -7.70 -5.98 14.83
N GLN A 106 -7.76 -4.83 14.15
CA GLN A 106 -8.83 -3.85 14.36
C GLN A 106 -10.15 -4.23 13.67
N PHE A 107 -10.11 -4.75 12.44
CA PHE A 107 -11.33 -5.00 11.64
C PHE A 107 -11.66 -6.47 11.41
N GLY A 108 -10.77 -7.38 11.83
CA GLY A 108 -10.91 -8.82 11.60
C GLY A 108 -10.58 -9.26 10.17
N SER A 109 -10.64 -10.58 9.94
CA SER A 109 -10.37 -11.22 8.65
C SER A 109 -11.57 -11.28 7.71
N LEU A 110 -12.75 -10.82 8.14
CA LEU A 110 -13.95 -10.72 7.30
C LEU A 110 -14.06 -9.31 6.71
N VAL A 111 -13.16 -9.02 5.78
CA VAL A 111 -13.09 -7.72 5.11
C VAL A 111 -14.23 -7.56 4.11
N ASN A 112 -15.08 -6.56 4.36
CA ASN A 112 -16.13 -6.13 3.44
C ASN A 112 -15.63 -4.94 2.60
N ALA A 113 -15.41 -5.15 1.31
CA ALA A 113 -14.93 -4.11 0.39
C ALA A 113 -16.00 -3.10 -0.06
N TYR A 114 -17.26 -3.29 0.33
CA TYR A 114 -18.37 -2.38 0.01
C TYR A 114 -18.66 -1.37 1.12
N ASP A 115 -18.08 -1.57 2.30
CA ASP A 115 -18.21 -0.70 3.46
C ASP A 115 -16.84 -0.10 3.79
N VAL A 116 -16.35 0.76 2.88
CA VAL A 116 -14.99 1.32 2.96
C VAL A 116 -14.86 2.45 3.98
N SER A 117 -15.97 3.10 4.35
CA SER A 117 -15.97 4.25 5.26
C SER A 117 -15.45 3.88 6.65
N LYS A 118 -15.76 2.69 7.16
CA LYS A 118 -15.27 2.23 8.47
C LYS A 118 -13.75 2.11 8.53
N TYR A 119 -13.08 1.82 7.41
CA TYR A 119 -11.62 1.65 7.40
C TYR A 119 -10.88 2.98 7.54
N MET A 120 -11.55 4.11 7.34
CA MET A 120 -10.98 5.43 7.62
C MET A 120 -10.61 5.61 9.11
N GLU A 121 -11.22 4.84 10.01
CA GLU A 121 -10.87 4.78 11.44
C GLU A 121 -9.46 4.22 11.69
N PHE A 122 -8.82 3.64 10.68
CA PHE A 122 -7.44 3.16 10.76
C PHE A 122 -6.39 4.27 10.54
N ILE A 123 -6.77 5.40 9.95
CA ILE A 123 -5.83 6.50 9.64
C ILE A 123 -5.06 7.00 10.87
N PRO A 124 -5.66 7.17 12.06
CA PRO A 124 -4.92 7.53 13.27
C PRO A 124 -3.82 6.52 13.61
N VAL A 125 -4.09 5.22 13.49
CA VAL A 125 -3.10 4.15 13.73
C VAL A 125 -1.96 4.24 12.73
N LEU A 126 -2.26 4.43 11.44
CA LEU A 126 -1.24 4.64 10.41
C LEU A 126 -0.35 5.84 10.71
N LYS A 127 -0.94 6.96 11.13
CA LYS A 127 -0.17 8.18 11.49
C LYS A 127 0.76 7.93 12.66
N GLU A 128 0.29 7.24 13.70
CA GLU A 128 1.11 6.87 14.86
C GLU A 128 2.28 5.98 14.43
N MET A 129 2.01 4.92 13.67
CA MET A 129 3.04 4.00 13.18
C MET A 129 4.11 4.73 12.35
N CYS A 130 3.69 5.67 11.51
CA CYS A 130 4.60 6.46 10.69
C CYS A 130 5.45 7.45 11.49
N GLN A 131 4.89 8.04 12.56
CA GLN A 131 5.62 8.98 13.43
C GLN A 131 6.69 8.30 14.27
N PHE A 132 6.41 7.11 14.79
CA PHE A 132 7.34 6.37 15.67
C PHE A 132 8.65 5.98 14.98
N HIS A 133 8.64 5.88 13.66
CA HIS A 133 9.78 5.43 12.89
C HIS A 133 10.41 6.54 12.03
N GLY A 134 9.93 7.79 12.15
CA GLY A 134 10.48 8.94 11.42
C GLY A 134 10.17 8.94 9.91
N TYR A 135 9.13 8.22 9.48
CA TYR A 135 8.80 8.04 8.06
C TYR A 135 7.88 9.14 7.47
N CYS A 136 7.20 9.91 8.32
CA CYS A 136 6.29 10.99 7.94
C CYS A 136 6.66 12.28 8.68
N GLU A 137 6.71 13.42 7.97
CA GLU A 137 6.67 14.77 8.55
C GLU A 137 5.23 15.34 8.59
#